data_AF-A0A955BCM7-F1
#
_entry.id   AF-A0A955BCM7-F1
#
_cell.length_a   1.000
_cell.length_b   1.000
_cell.length_c   1.000
_cell.angle_alpha   90.00
_cell.angle_beta   90.00
_cell.angle_gamma   90.00
#
_symmetry.space_group_name_H-M   'P 1'
#
loop_
_entity.id
_entity.type
_entity.pdbx_description
1 polymer ?
#
loop_
_entity_poly.entity_id
_entity_poly.type
_entity_poly.pdbx_seq_one_letter_code
_entity_poly.pdbx_strand_id
1 'polypeptide(L)'
;IYAAYINNEASEKTYIRLGRITGAIVVAGAVIISLFMMNVFAQLQLTWVFGVLFAAPFWIGMYWRRATTGAAWITVAYCTLMFFVVPFLAPRLVPSLRNDYLETNELVRVTETRAASPSDVARRQAEIDQWTVAEQAALAIDGATRSQEALEQLGPAPEPLAVGERFSTTSVRGGQSVFWGDGVKPVDDEGNVLGGVKPKPVGEPVVVDENITRQRLAYDESVKLKGFGNFKLDFLLYQLAGMDFSTKTDATLSTLELPAKIVSPFLVMIVCSLFTPRNSQEALDRYYSKMKTPVDPDPAKDNERLALAYRSPEEMERRKLFPGSSLEFQKPRAVDIIGFIVCFAICFAIIGLAMLVGTIGS
;
A
#
# COMPACT_ATOMS: atom_id res chain seq x y z
N ILE A 1 -7.49 -24.85 13.64
CA ILE A 1 -8.93 -25.12 13.42
C ILE A 1 -9.27 -26.57 13.77
N TYR A 2 -8.75 -27.57 13.05
CA TYR A 2 -9.08 -28.98 13.28
C TYR A 2 -8.85 -29.46 14.73
N ALA A 3 -7.65 -29.27 15.28
CA ALA A 3 -7.34 -29.67 16.65
C ALA A 3 -8.21 -28.97 17.71
N ALA A 4 -8.53 -27.68 17.49
CA ALA A 4 -9.23 -26.87 18.49
C ALA A 4 -10.76 -27.06 18.49
N TYR A 5 -11.35 -27.37 17.33
CA TYR A 5 -12.80 -27.35 17.14
C TYR A 5 -13.41 -28.64 16.59
N ILE A 6 -12.59 -29.56 16.08
CA ILE A 6 -13.08 -30.81 15.46
C ILE A 6 -12.67 -32.03 16.29
N ASN A 7 -11.37 -32.21 16.50
CA ASN A 7 -10.87 -33.31 17.31
C ASN A 7 -9.48 -32.95 17.89
N ASN A 8 -9.44 -32.72 19.20
CA ASN A 8 -8.24 -32.37 19.97
C ASN A 8 -7.39 -33.60 20.36
N GLU A 9 -7.96 -34.80 20.32
CA GLU A 9 -7.31 -36.07 20.67
C GLU A 9 -6.92 -36.90 19.44
N ALA A 10 -6.93 -36.30 18.25
CA ALA A 10 -6.53 -37.00 17.04
C ALA A 10 -5.07 -37.46 17.12
N SER A 11 -4.78 -38.63 16.54
CA SER A 11 -3.40 -39.14 16.47
C SER A 11 -2.49 -38.17 15.70
N GLU A 12 -1.20 -38.13 16.05
CA GLU A 12 -0.19 -37.31 15.37
C GLU A 12 -0.18 -37.58 13.85
N LYS A 13 -0.35 -38.85 13.45
CA LYS A 13 -0.46 -39.26 12.04
C LYS A 13 -1.62 -38.55 11.32
N THR A 14 -2.74 -38.36 11.99
CA THR A 14 -3.90 -37.64 11.46
C THR A 14 -3.60 -36.15 11.31
N TYR A 15 -2.96 -35.53 12.31
CA TYR A 15 -2.55 -34.12 12.23
C TYR A 15 -1.56 -33.88 11.08
N ILE A 16 -0.56 -34.75 10.92
CA ILE A 16 0.42 -34.64 9.82
C ILE A 16 -0.26 -34.81 8.46
N ARG A 17 -1.17 -35.79 8.32
CA ARG A 17 -1.91 -36.00 7.06
C ARG A 17 -2.75 -34.78 6.70
N LEU A 18 -3.47 -34.21 7.65
CA LEU A 18 -4.25 -32.99 7.45
C LEU A 18 -3.38 -31.78 7.12
N GLY A 19 -2.23 -31.64 7.81
CA GLY A 19 -1.25 -30.61 7.52
C GLY A 19 -0.75 -30.68 6.08
N ARG A 20 -0.45 -31.89 5.58
CA ARG A 20 -0.05 -32.13 4.18
C ARG A 20 -1.15 -31.79 3.17
N ILE A 21 -2.39 -32.23 3.41
CA ILE A 21 -3.53 -31.94 2.52
C ILE A 21 -3.77 -30.42 2.47
N THR A 22 -3.79 -29.77 3.64
CA THR A 22 -4.00 -28.32 3.73
C THR A 22 -2.86 -27.58 3.03
N GLY A 23 -1.61 -28.01 3.23
CA GLY A 23 -0.45 -27.45 2.54
C GLY A 23 -0.56 -27.56 1.02
N ALA A 24 -0.98 -28.72 0.50
CA ALA A 24 -1.20 -28.89 -0.94
C ALA A 24 -2.31 -27.98 -1.49
N ILE A 25 -3.42 -27.82 -0.76
CA ILE A 25 -4.51 -26.90 -1.13
C ILE A 25 -4.03 -25.45 -1.14
N VAL A 26 -3.27 -25.03 -0.13
CA VAL A 26 -2.72 -23.67 -0.05
C VAL A 26 -1.78 -23.39 -1.22
N VAL A 27 -0.88 -24.33 -1.54
CA VAL A 27 0.05 -24.19 -2.68
C VAL A 27 -0.71 -24.12 -4.00
N ALA A 28 -1.69 -25.01 -4.22
CA ALA A 28 -2.50 -25.00 -5.44
C ALA A 28 -3.29 -23.68 -5.58
N GLY A 29 -3.90 -23.20 -4.50
CA GLY A 29 -4.60 -21.91 -4.47
C GLY A 29 -3.67 -20.72 -4.74
N ALA A 30 -2.47 -20.73 -4.16
CA ALA A 30 -1.47 -19.69 -4.39
C ALA A 30 -1.01 -19.66 -5.86
N VAL A 31 -0.80 -20.83 -6.49
CA VAL A 31 -0.48 -20.91 -7.93
C VAL A 31 -1.62 -20.34 -8.78
N ILE A 32 -2.87 -20.68 -8.47
CA ILE A 32 -4.04 -20.16 -9.20
C ILE A 32 -4.11 -18.63 -9.08
N ILE A 33 -4.04 -18.08 -7.87
CA ILE A 33 -4.07 -16.62 -7.66
C ILE A 33 -2.89 -15.95 -8.38
N SER A 34 -1.71 -16.57 -8.34
CA SER A 34 -0.53 -16.05 -9.02
C SER A 34 -0.74 -15.91 -10.53
N LEU A 35 -1.30 -16.96 -11.15
CA LEU A 35 -1.62 -16.98 -12.58
C LEU A 35 -2.74 -16.00 -12.97
N PHE A 36 -3.67 -15.66 -12.06
CA PHE A 36 -4.71 -14.67 -12.33
C PHE A 36 -4.20 -13.22 -12.25
N MET A 37 -3.30 -12.92 -11.32
CA MET A 37 -2.81 -11.54 -11.13
C MET A 37 -1.62 -11.18 -12.01
N MET A 38 -0.78 -12.16 -12.42
CA MET A 38 0.43 -12.00 -13.25
C MET A 38 1.30 -10.76 -12.91
N ASN A 39 1.25 -10.32 -11.65
CA ASN A 39 1.87 -9.09 -11.16
C ASN A 39 2.30 -9.28 -9.70
N VAL A 40 3.59 -9.53 -9.51
CA VAL A 40 4.19 -9.78 -8.19
C VAL A 40 4.00 -8.60 -7.24
N PHE A 41 4.08 -7.37 -7.76
CA PHE A 41 3.93 -6.17 -6.95
C PHE A 41 2.50 -6.02 -6.41
N ALA A 42 1.49 -6.23 -7.26
CA ALA A 42 0.09 -6.20 -6.84
C ALA A 42 -0.23 -7.32 -5.82
N GLN A 43 0.36 -8.51 -5.97
CA GLN A 43 0.23 -9.60 -5.01
C GLN A 43 0.85 -9.25 -3.64
N LEU A 44 2.02 -8.59 -3.63
CA LEU A 44 2.66 -8.14 -2.40
C LEU A 44 1.79 -7.11 -1.66
N GLN A 45 1.24 -6.13 -2.39
CA GLN A 45 0.34 -5.12 -1.81
C GLN A 45 -0.91 -5.76 -1.18
N LEU A 46 -1.50 -6.77 -1.83
CA LEU A 46 -2.66 -7.50 -1.30
C LEU A 46 -2.36 -8.18 0.04
N THR A 47 -1.13 -8.64 0.26
CA THR A 47 -0.72 -9.30 1.51
C THR A 47 -0.80 -8.35 2.70
N TRP A 48 -0.45 -7.07 2.52
CA TRP A 48 -0.51 -6.07 3.60
C TRP A 48 -1.94 -5.70 3.96
N VAL A 49 -2.83 -5.66 2.97
CA VAL A 49 -4.24 -5.30 3.14
C VAL A 49 -4.94 -6.24 4.13
N PHE A 50 -4.65 -7.55 4.09
CA PHE A 50 -5.26 -8.51 5.03
C PHE A 50 -4.84 -8.27 6.50
N GLY A 51 -3.57 -7.91 6.73
CA GLY A 51 -3.07 -7.63 8.08
C GLY A 51 -3.74 -6.42 8.74
N VAL A 52 -4.13 -5.42 7.94
CA VAL A 52 -4.78 -4.20 8.42
C VAL A 52 -6.14 -4.48 9.07
N LEU A 53 -6.90 -5.49 8.62
CA LEU A 53 -8.22 -5.82 9.21
C LEU A 53 -8.12 -6.18 10.69
N PHE A 54 -7.04 -6.86 11.07
CA PHE A 54 -6.87 -7.40 12.42
C PHE A 54 -5.89 -6.58 13.27
N ALA A 55 -5.20 -5.59 12.69
CA ALA A 55 -4.21 -4.78 13.38
C ALA A 55 -4.79 -4.08 14.62
N ALA A 56 -5.93 -3.38 14.49
CA ALA A 56 -6.55 -2.69 15.61
C ALA A 56 -7.00 -3.65 16.74
N PRO A 57 -7.78 -4.72 16.47
CA PRO A 57 -8.10 -5.72 17.49
C PRO A 57 -6.87 -6.34 18.17
N PHE A 58 -5.82 -6.61 17.40
CA PHE A 58 -4.58 -7.20 17.91
C PHE A 58 -3.85 -6.25 18.87
N TRP A 59 -3.51 -5.04 18.42
CA TRP A 59 -2.75 -4.08 19.23
C TRP A 59 -3.53 -3.60 20.45
N ILE A 60 -4.82 -3.28 20.26
CA ILE A 60 -5.66 -2.83 21.37
C ILE A 60 -5.93 -3.98 22.37
N GLY A 61 -6.16 -5.20 21.89
CA GLY A 61 -6.29 -6.38 22.76
C GLY A 61 -5.02 -6.68 23.57
N MET A 62 -3.85 -6.50 22.96
CA MET A 62 -2.56 -6.72 23.62
C MET A 62 -2.27 -5.71 24.75
N TYR A 63 -2.67 -4.45 24.60
CA TYR A 63 -2.28 -3.40 25.53
C TYR A 63 -3.41 -2.79 26.37
N TRP A 64 -4.68 -3.14 26.12
CA TRP A 64 -5.81 -2.54 26.83
C TRP A 64 -6.83 -3.59 27.29
N ARG A 65 -6.89 -3.84 28.59
CA ARG A 65 -7.83 -4.80 29.22
C ARG A 65 -9.31 -4.51 28.97
N ARG A 66 -9.65 -3.25 28.66
CA ARG A 66 -11.05 -2.86 28.37
C ARG A 66 -11.45 -3.21 26.94
N ALA A 67 -10.50 -3.58 26.08
CA ALA A 67 -10.78 -4.15 24.77
C ALA A 67 -11.70 -5.37 24.90
N THR A 68 -12.75 -5.41 24.09
CA THR A 68 -13.78 -6.45 24.19
C THR A 68 -13.85 -7.30 22.92
N THR A 69 -14.33 -8.54 23.06
CA THR A 69 -14.57 -9.42 21.91
C THR A 69 -15.63 -8.86 20.97
N GLY A 70 -16.69 -8.23 21.50
CA GLY A 70 -17.72 -7.60 20.68
C GLY A 70 -17.18 -6.45 19.82
N ALA A 71 -16.36 -5.58 20.41
CA ALA A 71 -15.73 -4.47 19.68
C ALA A 71 -14.73 -4.95 18.62
N ALA A 72 -14.02 -6.05 18.88
CA ALA A 72 -13.12 -6.66 17.89
C ALA A 72 -13.90 -7.09 16.64
N TRP A 73 -15.03 -7.79 16.80
CA TRP A 73 -15.86 -8.20 15.66
C TRP A 73 -16.54 -7.03 14.95
N ILE A 74 -16.99 -6.01 15.68
CA ILE A 74 -17.51 -4.77 15.08
C ILE A 74 -16.42 -4.10 14.23
N THR A 75 -15.19 -4.04 14.74
CA THR A 75 -14.04 -3.45 14.01
C THR A 75 -13.71 -4.26 12.75
N VAL A 76 -13.70 -5.59 12.83
CA VAL A 76 -13.49 -6.45 11.65
C VAL A 76 -14.59 -6.21 10.62
N ALA A 77 -15.85 -6.19 11.04
CA ALA A 77 -16.98 -5.90 10.14
C ALA A 77 -16.87 -4.51 9.52
N TYR A 78 -16.52 -3.49 10.30
CA TYR A 78 -16.26 -2.13 9.82
C TYR A 78 -15.15 -2.12 8.75
N CYS A 79 -14.00 -2.74 9.01
CA CYS A 79 -12.90 -2.81 8.05
C CYS A 79 -13.31 -3.53 6.76
N THR A 80 -14.02 -4.67 6.88
CA THR A 80 -14.54 -5.41 5.73
C THR A 80 -15.50 -4.54 4.91
N LEU A 81 -16.40 -3.81 5.57
CA LEU A 81 -17.35 -2.93 4.89
C LEU A 81 -16.65 -1.74 4.23
N MET A 82 -15.86 -0.98 4.97
CA MET A 82 -15.28 0.28 4.49
C MET A 82 -14.15 0.08 3.47
N PHE A 83 -13.36 -0.99 3.56
CA PHE A 83 -12.19 -1.17 2.68
C PHE A 83 -12.41 -2.17 1.55
N PHE A 84 -13.49 -2.97 1.59
CA PHE A 84 -13.76 -3.97 0.56
C PHE A 84 -15.17 -3.88 0.01
N VAL A 85 -16.20 -4.05 0.86
CA VAL A 85 -17.58 -4.18 0.37
C VAL A 85 -18.08 -2.87 -0.24
N VAL A 86 -17.98 -1.75 0.48
CA VAL A 86 -18.46 -0.45 -0.02
C VAL A 86 -17.64 0.03 -1.22
N PRO A 87 -16.29 0.03 -1.22
CA PRO A 87 -15.49 0.37 -2.39
C PRO A 87 -15.83 -0.42 -3.65
N PHE A 88 -16.16 -1.72 -3.49
CA PHE A 88 -16.51 -2.59 -4.60
C PHE A 88 -17.97 -2.42 -5.04
N LEU A 89 -18.91 -2.33 -4.09
CA LEU A 89 -20.34 -2.41 -4.35
C LEU A 89 -20.97 -1.05 -4.63
N ALA A 90 -20.49 0.03 -4.00
CA ALA A 90 -21.07 1.37 -4.18
C ALA A 90 -21.08 1.84 -5.65
N PRO A 91 -20.01 1.67 -6.45
CA PRO A 91 -20.03 2.04 -7.88
C PRO A 91 -20.97 1.21 -8.75
N ARG A 92 -21.42 0.05 -8.25
CA ARG A 92 -22.33 -0.86 -8.96
C ARG A 92 -23.79 -0.58 -8.60
N LEU A 93 -24.04 -0.21 -7.34
CA LEU A 93 -25.38 0.16 -6.86
C LEU A 93 -25.74 1.60 -7.22
N VAL A 94 -24.77 2.51 -7.23
CA VAL A 94 -24.95 3.93 -7.52
C VAL A 94 -24.01 4.34 -8.66
N PRO A 95 -24.39 4.12 -9.93
CA PRO A 95 -23.54 4.43 -11.07
C PRO A 95 -23.20 5.92 -11.21
N SER A 96 -24.01 6.83 -10.66
CA SER A 96 -23.78 8.28 -10.73
C SER A 96 -22.46 8.70 -10.06
N LEU A 97 -22.00 7.95 -9.05
CA LEU A 97 -20.72 8.19 -8.39
C LEU A 97 -19.57 8.32 -9.40
N ARG A 98 -19.61 7.52 -10.49
CA ARG A 98 -18.58 7.50 -11.54
C ARG A 98 -18.51 8.79 -12.35
N ASN A 99 -19.52 9.64 -12.26
CA ASN A 99 -19.61 10.93 -12.94
C ASN A 99 -19.47 12.11 -11.95
N ASP A 100 -19.86 11.91 -10.70
CA ASP A 100 -19.90 12.97 -9.69
C ASP A 100 -18.55 13.18 -8.98
N TYR A 101 -17.75 12.12 -8.81
CA TYR A 101 -16.47 12.15 -8.06
C TYR A 101 -15.27 12.01 -9.00
N LEU A 102 -15.00 13.03 -9.81
CA LEU A 102 -13.97 13.00 -10.85
C LEU A 102 -12.68 13.74 -10.47
N GLU A 103 -12.51 14.12 -9.20
CA GLU A 103 -11.35 14.89 -8.76
C GLU A 103 -10.03 14.13 -9.00
N THR A 104 -9.09 14.84 -9.61
CA THR A 104 -7.70 14.42 -9.78
C THR A 104 -6.78 15.54 -9.31
N ASN A 105 -5.54 15.21 -8.96
CA ASN A 105 -4.53 16.26 -8.90
C ASN A 105 -4.17 16.79 -10.30
N GLU A 106 -3.51 17.94 -10.33
CA GLU A 106 -3.06 18.57 -11.56
C GLU A 106 -2.17 17.63 -12.37
N LEU A 107 -2.61 17.35 -13.60
CA LEU A 107 -1.77 16.72 -14.58
C LEU A 107 -0.77 17.74 -15.11
N VAL A 108 0.53 17.47 -14.97
CA VAL A 108 1.59 18.40 -15.32
C VAL A 108 2.66 17.74 -16.16
N ARG A 109 3.07 18.45 -17.20
CA ARG A 109 4.27 18.19 -17.98
C ARG A 109 5.44 18.86 -17.27
N VAL A 110 6.42 18.07 -16.88
CA VAL A 110 7.69 18.55 -16.33
C VAL A 110 8.76 18.35 -17.40
N THR A 111 9.35 19.45 -17.85
CA THR A 111 10.50 19.43 -18.75
C THR A 111 11.74 19.82 -17.96
N GLU A 112 12.67 18.88 -17.86
CA GLU A 112 13.92 19.03 -17.12
C GLU A 112 15.09 19.04 -18.11
N THR A 113 15.92 20.08 -18.05
CA THR A 113 17.10 20.27 -18.90
C THR A 113 18.36 20.00 -18.09
N ARG A 114 18.88 18.79 -18.18
CA ARG A 114 20.11 18.38 -17.46
C ARG A 114 21.18 17.85 -18.39
N ALA A 115 22.40 17.80 -17.90
CA ALA A 115 23.51 17.14 -18.59
C ALA A 115 23.24 15.62 -18.63
N ALA A 116 23.46 15.01 -19.80
CA ALA A 116 23.23 13.59 -20.01
C ALA A 116 24.14 12.73 -19.11
N SER A 117 23.52 11.84 -18.32
CA SER A 117 24.27 10.83 -17.58
C SER A 117 24.64 9.65 -18.49
N PRO A 118 25.64 8.81 -18.13
CA PRO A 118 25.98 7.61 -18.90
C PRO A 118 24.78 6.68 -19.13
N SER A 119 23.84 6.63 -18.18
CA SER A 119 22.58 5.89 -18.32
C SER A 119 21.62 6.47 -19.37
N ASP A 120 21.58 7.80 -19.54
CA ASP A 120 20.77 8.44 -20.58
C ASP A 120 21.33 8.15 -21.97
N VAL A 121 22.67 8.18 -22.11
CA VAL A 121 23.36 7.82 -23.35
C VAL A 121 23.12 6.35 -23.70
N ALA A 122 23.27 5.45 -22.74
CA ALA A 122 22.99 4.03 -22.95
C ALA A 122 21.52 3.76 -23.34
N ARG A 123 20.56 4.45 -22.69
CA ARG A 123 19.14 4.38 -23.06
C ARG A 123 18.91 4.90 -24.48
N ARG A 124 19.49 6.04 -24.84
CA ARG A 124 19.38 6.61 -26.19
C ARG A 124 19.98 5.68 -27.24
N GLN A 125 21.13 5.06 -26.96
CA GLN A 125 21.71 4.09 -27.88
C GLN A 125 20.79 2.89 -28.09
N ALA A 126 20.19 2.36 -27.02
CA ALA A 126 19.20 1.29 -27.14
C ALA A 126 17.95 1.72 -27.93
N GLU A 127 17.48 2.97 -27.78
CA GLU A 127 16.40 3.54 -28.59
C GLU A 127 16.78 3.59 -30.09
N ILE A 128 18.00 4.02 -30.42
CA ILE A 128 18.52 4.04 -31.80
C ILE A 128 18.61 2.64 -32.38
N ASP A 129 19.13 1.69 -31.61
CA ASP A 129 19.27 0.29 -32.04
C ASP A 129 17.88 -0.33 -32.30
N GLN A 130 16.91 -0.08 -31.41
CA GLN A 130 15.52 -0.53 -31.58
C GLN A 130 14.85 0.11 -32.80
N TRP A 131 15.04 1.41 -32.99
CA TRP A 131 14.52 2.13 -34.16
C TRP A 131 15.12 1.56 -35.45
N THR A 132 16.43 1.31 -35.49
CA THR A 132 17.12 0.74 -36.65
C THR A 132 16.57 -0.65 -37.00
N VAL A 133 16.35 -1.50 -36.00
CA VAL A 133 15.73 -2.83 -36.22
C VAL A 133 14.30 -2.69 -36.76
N ALA A 134 13.53 -1.76 -36.22
CA ALA A 134 12.16 -1.53 -36.64
C ALA A 134 12.06 -0.89 -38.05
N GLU A 135 13.00 -0.01 -38.41
CA GLU A 135 13.14 0.54 -39.76
C GLU A 135 13.43 -0.58 -40.76
N GLN A 136 14.39 -1.47 -40.45
CA GLN A 136 14.68 -2.63 -41.30
C GLN A 136 13.48 -3.55 -41.45
N ALA A 137 12.72 -3.78 -40.37
CA ALA A 137 11.50 -4.57 -40.42
C ALA A 137 10.42 -3.89 -41.28
N ALA A 138 10.25 -2.57 -41.19
CA ALA A 138 9.30 -1.81 -42.01
C ALA A 138 9.66 -1.83 -43.50
N LEU A 139 10.96 -1.75 -43.83
CA LEU A 139 11.48 -1.86 -45.19
C LEU A 139 11.32 -3.27 -45.79
N ALA A 140 11.29 -4.30 -44.94
CA ALA A 140 11.11 -5.69 -45.35
C ALA A 140 9.64 -6.09 -45.60
N ILE A 141 8.67 -5.19 -45.38
CA ILE A 141 7.24 -5.48 -45.61
C ILE A 141 6.93 -5.58 -47.11
N ASP A 142 6.30 -6.68 -47.53
CA ASP A 142 5.84 -6.87 -48.89
C ASP A 142 4.73 -5.87 -49.27
N GLY A 143 5.08 -4.95 -50.18
CA GLY A 143 4.20 -3.93 -50.76
C GLY A 143 4.63 -2.51 -50.40
N ALA A 144 4.99 -1.72 -51.42
CA ALA A 144 5.56 -0.37 -51.26
C ALA A 144 4.70 0.58 -50.39
N THR A 145 3.36 0.53 -50.53
CA THR A 145 2.44 1.37 -49.75
C THR A 145 2.45 1.00 -48.26
N ARG A 146 2.45 -0.29 -47.92
CA ARG A 146 2.46 -0.75 -46.52
C ARG A 146 3.80 -0.51 -45.85
N SER A 147 4.90 -0.64 -46.60
CA SER A 147 6.24 -0.30 -46.12
C SER A 147 6.36 1.20 -45.82
N GLN A 148 5.83 2.06 -46.69
CA GLN A 148 5.78 3.50 -46.44
C GLN A 148 4.92 3.86 -45.23
N GLU A 149 3.72 3.28 -45.10
CA GLU A 149 2.86 3.48 -43.92
C GLU A 149 3.55 3.05 -42.61
N ALA A 150 4.29 1.94 -42.63
CA ALA A 150 5.03 1.46 -41.47
C ALA A 150 6.21 2.38 -41.10
N LEU A 151 6.91 2.94 -42.09
CA LEU A 151 7.97 3.93 -41.87
C LEU A 151 7.42 5.26 -41.34
N GLU A 152 6.28 5.71 -41.85
CA GLU A 152 5.59 6.90 -41.34
C GLU A 152 5.15 6.73 -39.88
N GLN A 153 4.70 5.53 -39.49
CA GLN A 153 4.37 5.21 -38.10
C GLN A 153 5.60 5.14 -37.19
N LEU A 154 6.76 4.74 -37.73
CA LEU A 154 8.01 4.65 -36.97
C LEU A 154 8.54 6.03 -36.55
N GLY A 155 8.34 7.03 -37.40
CA GLY A 155 8.79 8.40 -37.16
C GLY A 155 10.31 8.59 -37.32
N PRO A 156 10.83 9.79 -37.01
CA PRO A 156 12.23 10.13 -37.23
C PRO A 156 13.19 9.36 -36.31
N ALA A 157 14.39 9.06 -36.83
CA ALA A 157 15.46 8.42 -36.06
C ALA A 157 15.86 9.27 -34.85
N PRO A 158 16.02 8.68 -33.65
CA PRO A 158 16.54 9.39 -32.49
C PRO A 158 17.98 9.85 -32.73
N GLU A 159 18.31 11.09 -32.34
CA GLU A 159 19.68 11.59 -32.45
C GLU A 159 20.60 11.02 -31.35
N PRO A 160 21.87 10.70 -31.66
CA PRO A 160 22.86 10.30 -30.66
C PRO A 160 23.05 11.38 -29.58
N LEU A 161 23.29 10.94 -28.34
CA LEU A 161 23.48 11.82 -27.19
C LEU A 161 24.86 11.57 -26.59
N ALA A 162 25.65 12.62 -26.33
CA ALA A 162 26.95 12.50 -25.67
C ALA A 162 26.86 12.71 -24.15
N VAL A 163 27.75 12.08 -23.38
CA VAL A 163 27.82 12.31 -21.91
C VAL A 163 28.15 13.78 -21.65
N GLY A 164 27.37 14.44 -20.78
CA GLY A 164 27.54 15.86 -20.46
C GLY A 164 26.79 16.82 -21.40
N GLU A 165 26.26 16.34 -22.52
CA GLU A 165 25.43 17.15 -23.42
C GLU A 165 24.12 17.56 -22.73
N ARG A 166 23.74 18.83 -22.86
CA ARG A 166 22.49 19.32 -22.26
C ARG A 166 21.32 18.89 -23.12
N PHE A 167 20.44 18.08 -22.57
CA PHE A 167 19.21 17.67 -23.25
C PHE A 167 18.01 17.85 -22.32
N SER A 168 16.84 18.04 -22.93
CA SER A 168 15.58 18.15 -22.20
C SER A 168 14.87 16.80 -22.16
N THR A 169 14.53 16.33 -20.97
CA THR A 169 13.61 15.21 -20.79
C THR A 169 12.24 15.75 -20.40
N THR A 170 11.17 15.20 -20.99
CA THR A 170 9.80 15.55 -20.65
C THR A 170 9.12 14.37 -19.98
N SER A 171 8.58 14.59 -18.79
CA SER A 171 7.78 13.60 -18.07
C SER A 171 6.40 14.18 -17.75
N VAL A 172 5.35 13.37 -17.91
CA VAL A 172 4.01 13.72 -17.45
C VAL A 172 3.80 13.09 -16.07
N ARG A 173 3.39 13.91 -15.10
CA ARG A 173 3.13 13.49 -13.70
C ARG A 173 1.78 14.04 -13.26
N GLY A 174 1.20 13.48 -12.20
CA GLY A 174 -0.15 13.88 -11.75
C GLY A 174 -1.27 13.22 -12.55
N GLY A 175 -2.48 13.74 -12.40
CA GLY A 175 -3.71 13.10 -12.89
C GLY A 175 -4.13 11.87 -12.08
N GLN A 176 -3.52 11.65 -10.91
CA GLN A 176 -3.95 10.62 -9.98
C GLN A 176 -5.35 10.95 -9.48
N SER A 177 -6.27 9.99 -9.61
CA SER A 177 -7.62 10.14 -9.09
C SER A 177 -7.65 10.04 -7.57
N VAL A 178 -8.44 10.92 -6.98
CA VAL A 178 -8.71 10.95 -5.53
C VAL A 178 -9.64 9.79 -5.16
N PHE A 179 -10.72 9.58 -5.92
CA PHE A 179 -11.80 8.65 -5.53
C PHE A 179 -11.80 7.31 -6.27
N TRP A 180 -10.92 7.10 -7.25
CA TRP A 180 -10.97 5.91 -8.11
C TRP A 180 -9.66 5.12 -8.14
N GLY A 181 -9.75 3.82 -7.87
CA GLY A 181 -8.62 2.89 -7.89
C GLY A 181 -7.92 2.78 -9.26
N ASP A 182 -8.69 2.76 -10.35
CA ASP A 182 -8.16 2.65 -11.72
C ASP A 182 -8.09 4.00 -12.44
N GLY A 183 -8.32 5.10 -11.71
CA GLY A 183 -8.25 6.47 -12.22
C GLY A 183 -9.53 6.96 -12.90
N VAL A 184 -9.42 8.18 -13.43
CA VAL A 184 -10.44 8.85 -14.24
C VAL A 184 -9.97 8.86 -15.70
N LYS A 185 -10.83 8.42 -16.62
CA LYS A 185 -10.47 8.24 -18.04
C LYS A 185 -11.49 8.91 -18.97
N PRO A 186 -11.05 9.36 -20.17
CA PRO A 186 -11.95 9.87 -21.19
C PRO A 186 -12.84 8.75 -21.75
N VAL A 187 -14.12 9.05 -21.95
CA VAL A 187 -15.13 8.11 -22.44
C VAL A 187 -15.97 8.71 -23.57
N ASP A 188 -16.53 7.83 -24.41
CA ASP A 188 -17.55 8.18 -25.39
C ASP A 188 -18.94 8.35 -24.73
N ASP A 189 -19.96 8.64 -25.54
CA ASP A 189 -21.34 8.81 -25.07
C ASP A 189 -21.94 7.51 -24.50
N GLU A 190 -21.41 6.36 -24.87
CA GLU A 190 -21.81 5.04 -24.39
C GLU A 190 -21.06 4.63 -23.10
N GLY A 191 -20.03 5.38 -22.73
CA GLY A 191 -19.19 5.15 -21.55
C GLY A 191 -18.01 4.22 -21.78
N ASN A 192 -17.66 3.89 -23.03
CA ASN A 192 -16.46 3.14 -23.38
C ASN A 192 -15.23 4.05 -23.34
N VAL A 193 -14.10 3.51 -22.92
CA VAL A 193 -12.84 4.28 -22.79
C VAL A 193 -12.33 4.67 -24.18
N LEU A 194 -12.13 5.97 -24.40
CA LEU A 194 -11.55 6.50 -25.62
C LEU A 194 -10.02 6.39 -25.59
N GLY A 195 -9.48 5.45 -26.36
CA GLY A 195 -8.04 5.35 -26.60
C GLY A 195 -7.54 6.52 -27.45
N GLY A 196 -6.40 7.11 -27.08
CA GLY A 196 -5.71 8.12 -27.90
C GLY A 196 -6.06 9.59 -27.61
N VAL A 197 -7.06 9.87 -26.77
CA VAL A 197 -7.34 11.23 -26.30
C VAL A 197 -6.24 11.66 -25.33
N LYS A 198 -5.39 12.59 -25.75
CA LYS A 198 -4.30 13.13 -24.94
C LYS A 198 -4.66 14.51 -24.39
N PRO A 199 -4.30 14.82 -23.14
CA PRO A 199 -4.53 16.13 -22.56
C PRO A 199 -3.59 17.16 -23.20
N LYS A 200 -4.10 18.37 -23.39
CA LYS A 200 -3.42 19.48 -24.06
C LYS A 200 -2.78 20.41 -23.02
N PRO A 201 -1.67 21.10 -23.37
CA PRO A 201 -1.10 22.11 -22.50
C PRO A 201 -2.05 23.29 -22.31
N VAL A 202 -2.16 23.75 -21.07
CA VAL A 202 -2.97 24.90 -20.67
C VAL A 202 -2.08 25.91 -19.97
N GLY A 203 -2.08 27.14 -20.47
CA GLY A 203 -1.24 28.22 -19.95
C GLY A 203 0.23 28.11 -20.37
N GLU A 204 1.01 29.10 -19.95
CA GLU A 204 2.45 29.15 -20.21
C GLU A 204 3.23 28.23 -19.25
N PRO A 205 4.37 27.67 -19.69
CA PRO A 205 5.26 26.92 -18.81
C PRO A 205 5.78 27.80 -17.66
N VAL A 206 5.60 27.33 -16.43
CA VAL A 206 6.12 27.98 -15.23
C VAL A 206 7.52 27.42 -14.93
N VAL A 207 8.51 28.30 -14.81
CA VAL A 207 9.86 27.92 -14.38
C VAL A 207 9.83 27.61 -12.89
N VAL A 208 10.07 26.35 -12.52
CA VAL A 208 10.13 25.89 -11.12
C VAL A 208 11.55 26.02 -10.58
N ASP A 209 12.54 25.76 -11.44
CA ASP A 209 13.97 25.87 -11.17
C ASP A 209 14.71 26.25 -12.47
N GLU A 210 15.97 26.67 -12.41
CA GLU A 210 16.77 27.11 -13.58
C GLU A 210 16.73 26.11 -14.75
N ASN A 211 16.56 24.83 -14.44
CA ASN A 211 16.55 23.73 -15.38
C ASN A 211 15.20 23.00 -15.48
N ILE A 212 14.17 23.40 -14.73
CA ILE A 212 12.90 22.67 -14.64
C ILE A 212 11.73 23.61 -14.96
N THR A 213 10.99 23.27 -16.02
CA THR A 213 9.73 23.92 -16.34
C THR A 213 8.56 22.99 -16.11
N ARG A 214 7.45 23.54 -15.62
CA ARG A 214 6.21 22.83 -15.33
C ARG A 214 5.07 23.47 -16.12
N GLN A 215 4.36 22.68 -16.88
CA GLN A 215 3.19 23.14 -17.64
C GLN A 215 1.98 22.27 -17.31
N ARG A 216 0.85 22.90 -17.00
CA ARG A 216 -0.39 22.17 -16.72
C ARG A 216 -0.94 21.57 -18.02
N LEU A 217 -1.46 20.35 -17.91
CA LEU A 217 -2.18 19.65 -18.96
C LEU A 217 -3.65 19.50 -18.53
N ALA A 218 -4.57 19.67 -19.45
CA ALA A 218 -5.99 19.40 -19.22
C ALA A 218 -6.63 18.74 -20.45
N TYR A 219 -7.68 17.96 -20.21
CA TYR A 219 -8.56 17.54 -21.29
C TYR A 219 -9.40 18.72 -21.77
N ASP A 220 -9.80 18.67 -23.04
CA ASP A 220 -10.74 19.62 -23.61
C ASP A 220 -12.08 19.54 -22.87
N GLU A 221 -12.78 20.66 -22.68
CA GLU A 221 -14.06 20.68 -21.96
C GLU A 221 -15.14 19.81 -22.62
N SER A 222 -15.00 19.53 -23.93
CA SER A 222 -15.87 18.60 -24.66
C SER A 222 -15.66 17.13 -24.29
N VAL A 223 -14.55 16.76 -23.66
CA VAL A 223 -14.21 15.37 -23.33
C VAL A 223 -14.92 14.95 -22.07
N LYS A 224 -15.79 13.94 -22.18
CA LYS A 224 -16.44 13.32 -21.03
C LYS A 224 -15.45 12.45 -20.27
N LEU A 225 -15.42 12.60 -18.95
CA LEU A 225 -14.58 11.84 -18.04
C LEU A 225 -15.44 10.93 -17.17
N LYS A 226 -14.89 9.76 -16.81
CA LYS A 226 -15.56 8.79 -15.94
C LYS A 226 -14.56 8.09 -15.02
N GLY A 227 -14.99 7.81 -13.79
CA GLY A 227 -14.20 7.09 -12.79
C GLY A 227 -14.25 5.57 -12.94
N PHE A 228 -13.11 4.90 -12.77
CA PHE A 228 -12.93 3.45 -12.97
C PHE A 228 -12.35 2.74 -11.74
N GLY A 229 -12.66 1.45 -11.60
CA GLY A 229 -12.21 0.62 -10.47
C GLY A 229 -13.06 0.77 -9.21
N ASN A 230 -12.44 0.46 -8.07
CA ASN A 230 -13.05 0.56 -6.74
C ASN A 230 -13.09 2.02 -6.26
N PHE A 231 -14.15 2.37 -5.52
CA PHE A 231 -14.32 3.70 -4.96
C PHE A 231 -13.53 3.87 -3.66
N LYS A 232 -12.67 4.88 -3.61
CA LYS A 232 -11.84 5.20 -2.45
C LYS A 232 -12.60 6.12 -1.50
N LEU A 233 -12.99 5.59 -0.35
CA LEU A 233 -13.66 6.37 0.70
C LEU A 233 -12.68 7.20 1.55
N ASP A 234 -11.38 6.92 1.42
CA ASP A 234 -10.32 7.47 2.27
C ASP A 234 -10.30 9.00 2.28
N PHE A 235 -10.69 9.62 1.15
CA PHE A 235 -10.66 11.06 0.94
C PHE A 235 -11.95 11.80 1.31
N LEU A 236 -13.06 11.10 1.55
CA LEU A 236 -14.35 11.74 1.82
C LEU A 236 -14.30 12.64 3.06
N LEU A 237 -13.60 12.22 4.11
CA LEU A 237 -13.44 13.04 5.32
C LEU A 237 -12.63 14.32 5.04
N TYR A 238 -11.61 14.23 4.19
CA TYR A 238 -10.81 15.39 3.79
C TYR A 238 -11.59 16.35 2.89
N GLN A 239 -12.42 15.81 2.00
CA GLN A 239 -13.30 16.60 1.14
C GLN A 239 -14.36 17.34 1.98
N LEU A 240 -14.97 16.66 2.95
CA LEU A 240 -15.91 17.28 3.90
C LEU A 240 -15.25 18.37 4.75
N ALA A 241 -13.94 18.27 5.00
CA ALA A 241 -13.15 19.30 5.66
C ALA A 241 -12.72 20.45 4.73
N GLY A 242 -13.12 20.43 3.46
CA GLY A 242 -12.82 21.48 2.47
C GLY A 242 -11.41 21.41 1.89
N MET A 243 -10.74 20.26 1.95
CA MET A 243 -9.39 20.11 1.40
C MET A 243 -9.43 20.06 -0.13
N ASP A 244 -8.66 20.93 -0.77
CA ASP A 244 -8.41 20.86 -2.22
C ASP A 244 -7.26 19.89 -2.54
N PHE A 245 -7.57 18.90 -3.37
CA PHE A 245 -6.65 17.85 -3.81
C PHE A 245 -5.91 18.20 -5.11
N SER A 246 -6.40 19.18 -5.88
CA SER A 246 -5.84 19.53 -7.19
C SER A 246 -4.36 19.92 -7.09
N THR A 247 -4.01 20.66 -6.03
CA THR A 247 -2.65 21.16 -5.76
C THR A 247 -1.69 20.13 -5.16
N LYS A 248 -2.13 18.90 -4.86
CA LYS A 248 -1.33 17.89 -4.15
C LYS A 248 -0.56 17.00 -5.10
N THR A 249 0.65 16.57 -4.70
CA THR A 249 1.42 15.60 -5.49
C THR A 249 0.85 14.19 -5.34
N ASP A 250 1.19 13.30 -6.28
CA ASP A 250 0.81 11.87 -6.24
C ASP A 250 1.24 11.20 -4.92
N ALA A 251 2.45 11.53 -4.46
CA ALA A 251 2.99 11.03 -3.20
C ALA A 251 2.20 11.55 -1.99
N THR A 252 1.79 12.82 -2.01
CA THR A 252 0.97 13.42 -0.95
C THR A 252 -0.41 12.77 -0.89
N LEU A 253 -1.07 12.57 -2.03
CA LEU A 253 -2.37 11.89 -2.08
C LEU A 253 -2.25 10.47 -1.54
N SER A 254 -1.26 9.72 -2.01
CA SER A 254 -1.01 8.35 -1.54
C SER A 254 -0.74 8.29 -0.02
N THR A 255 -0.09 9.31 0.54
CA THR A 255 0.14 9.43 1.98
C THR A 255 -1.15 9.77 2.74
N LEU A 256 -1.99 10.66 2.20
CA LEU A 256 -3.27 11.08 2.80
C LEU A 256 -4.30 9.95 2.89
N GLU A 257 -4.17 8.89 2.07
CA GLU A 257 -5.00 7.69 2.21
C GLU A 257 -4.75 6.95 3.54
N LEU A 258 -3.52 7.01 4.06
CA LEU A 258 -3.07 6.15 5.16
C LEU A 258 -3.69 6.50 6.52
N PRO A 259 -3.79 7.77 6.95
CA PRO A 259 -4.35 8.09 8.27
C PRO A 259 -5.77 7.58 8.45
N ALA A 260 -6.66 7.75 7.46
CA ALA A 260 -8.03 7.22 7.54
C ALA A 260 -8.04 5.70 7.70
N LYS A 261 -7.22 4.98 6.91
CA LYS A 261 -7.08 3.52 6.97
C LYS A 261 -6.49 3.00 8.27
N ILE A 262 -5.50 3.70 8.82
CA ILE A 262 -4.76 3.27 10.01
C ILE A 262 -5.51 3.68 11.28
N VAL A 263 -6.01 4.91 11.35
CA VAL A 263 -6.59 5.47 12.59
C VAL A 263 -8.03 5.01 12.79
N SER A 264 -8.84 4.94 11.72
CA SER A 264 -10.27 4.64 11.89
C SER A 264 -10.56 3.27 12.52
N PRO A 265 -9.86 2.16 12.19
CA PRO A 265 -10.09 0.89 12.88
C PRO A 265 -9.75 0.95 14.37
N PHE A 266 -8.71 1.70 14.75
CA PHE A 266 -8.34 1.88 16.17
C PHE A 266 -9.39 2.70 16.91
N LEU A 267 -9.90 3.78 16.30
CA LEU A 267 -10.98 4.57 16.89
C LEU A 267 -12.25 3.75 17.06
N VAL A 268 -12.67 3.00 16.04
CA VAL A 268 -13.82 2.09 16.12
C VAL A 268 -13.61 1.06 17.23
N MET A 269 -12.44 0.43 17.29
CA MET A 269 -12.11 -0.54 18.33
C MET A 269 -12.18 0.06 19.74
N ILE A 270 -11.63 1.26 19.93
CA ILE A 270 -11.63 1.96 21.22
C ILE A 270 -13.05 2.34 21.62
N VAL A 271 -13.76 3.05 20.75
CA VAL A 271 -15.11 3.57 21.03
C VAL A 271 -16.08 2.42 21.27
N CYS A 272 -16.14 1.43 20.39
CA CYS A 272 -17.04 0.29 20.56
C CYS A 272 -16.73 -0.50 21.84
N SER A 273 -15.46 -0.62 22.24
CA SER A 273 -15.08 -1.30 23.49
C SER A 273 -15.60 -0.61 24.76
N LEU A 274 -15.89 0.69 24.70
CA LEU A 274 -16.49 1.41 25.83
C LEU A 274 -17.97 1.04 26.01
N PHE A 275 -18.67 0.72 24.93
CA PHE A 275 -20.11 0.41 24.94
C PHE A 275 -20.43 -1.08 25.05
N THR A 276 -19.49 -1.97 24.69
CA THR A 276 -19.71 -3.42 24.74
C THR A 276 -19.42 -4.02 26.13
N PRO A 277 -20.04 -5.18 26.45
CA PRO A 277 -19.79 -5.90 27.70
C PRO A 277 -18.32 -6.27 27.89
N ARG A 278 -17.83 -6.14 29.13
CA ARG A 278 -16.44 -6.49 29.48
C ARG A 278 -16.24 -8.00 29.39
N ASN A 279 -15.05 -8.40 28.96
CA ASN A 279 -14.60 -9.78 29.06
C ASN A 279 -14.45 -10.18 30.54
N SER A 280 -14.59 -11.47 30.83
CA SER A 280 -14.42 -12.01 32.19
C SER A 280 -13.03 -11.74 32.72
N GLN A 281 -12.93 -11.32 33.98
CA GLN A 281 -11.66 -11.00 34.63
C GLN A 281 -10.70 -12.19 34.64
N GLU A 282 -11.18 -13.39 34.96
CA GLU A 282 -10.38 -14.62 34.98
C GLU A 282 -9.70 -14.91 33.63
N ALA A 283 -10.44 -14.78 32.52
CA ALA A 283 -9.86 -14.98 31.19
C ALA A 283 -8.82 -13.91 30.84
N LEU A 284 -9.05 -12.65 31.23
CA LEU A 284 -8.10 -11.57 31.01
C LEU A 284 -6.82 -11.77 31.84
N ASP A 285 -6.95 -12.13 33.12
CA ASP A 285 -5.80 -12.42 33.98
C ASP A 285 -4.97 -13.56 33.41
N ARG A 286 -5.63 -14.66 33.01
CA ARG A 286 -4.95 -15.78 32.35
C ARG A 286 -4.25 -15.36 31.05
N TYR A 287 -4.93 -14.60 30.20
CA TYR A 287 -4.38 -14.15 28.92
C TYR A 287 -3.14 -13.26 29.11
N TYR A 288 -3.25 -12.21 29.94
CA TYR A 288 -2.14 -11.27 30.15
C TYR A 288 -1.00 -11.89 30.94
N SER A 289 -1.26 -12.74 31.93
CA SER A 289 -0.20 -13.49 32.62
C SER A 289 0.55 -14.39 31.63
N LYS A 290 -0.15 -15.11 30.74
CA LYS A 290 0.50 -15.95 29.73
C LYS A 290 1.34 -15.13 28.76
N MET A 291 0.76 -14.06 28.20
CA MET A 291 1.44 -13.20 27.22
C MET A 291 2.72 -12.55 27.77
N LYS A 292 2.76 -12.29 29.08
CA LYS A 292 3.87 -11.62 29.76
C LYS A 292 4.91 -12.56 30.36
N THR A 293 4.63 -13.86 30.38
CA THR A 293 5.55 -14.88 30.88
C THR A 293 6.53 -15.26 29.77
N PRO A 294 7.84 -15.09 29.97
CA PRO A 294 8.84 -15.52 28.98
C PRO A 294 8.79 -17.04 28.79
N VAL A 295 8.80 -17.47 27.54
CA VAL A 295 8.78 -18.88 27.16
C VAL A 295 10.09 -19.55 27.58
N ASP A 296 10.00 -20.70 28.25
CA ASP A 296 11.16 -21.58 28.49
C ASP A 296 11.25 -22.68 27.41
N PRO A 297 12.45 -23.00 26.89
CA PRO A 297 12.61 -24.13 25.96
C PRO A 297 12.21 -25.49 26.54
N ASP A 298 12.28 -25.66 27.87
CA ASP A 298 11.86 -26.87 28.57
C ASP A 298 10.34 -26.82 28.88
N PRO A 299 9.52 -27.71 28.28
CA PRO A 299 8.07 -27.69 28.48
C PRO A 299 7.62 -27.86 29.93
N ALA A 300 8.37 -28.60 30.76
CA ALA A 300 8.00 -28.81 32.15
C ALA A 300 8.17 -27.52 32.96
N LYS A 301 9.29 -26.82 32.77
CA LYS A 301 9.59 -25.54 33.42
C LYS A 301 8.69 -24.42 32.92
N ASP A 302 8.36 -24.41 31.63
CA ASP A 302 7.43 -23.43 31.05
C ASP A 302 6.05 -23.53 31.71
N ASN A 303 5.53 -24.77 31.84
CA ASN A 303 4.25 -25.02 32.50
C ASN A 303 4.26 -24.61 33.99
N GLU A 304 5.35 -24.86 34.70
CA GLU A 304 5.51 -24.44 36.10
C GLU A 304 5.52 -22.91 36.23
N ARG A 305 6.26 -22.20 35.36
CA ARG A 305 6.28 -20.74 35.33
C ARG A 305 4.92 -20.14 35.01
N LEU A 306 4.19 -20.71 34.07
CA LEU A 306 2.83 -20.29 33.75
C LEU A 306 1.88 -20.52 34.93
N ALA A 307 1.96 -21.68 35.59
CA ALA A 307 1.14 -21.97 36.76
C ALA A 307 1.42 -20.98 37.91
N LEU A 308 2.68 -20.60 38.11
CA LEU A 308 3.06 -19.55 39.07
C LEU A 308 2.50 -18.18 38.65
N ALA A 309 2.63 -17.81 37.37
CA ALA A 309 2.13 -16.53 36.85
C ALA A 309 0.60 -16.39 36.94
N TYR A 310 -0.14 -17.50 36.84
CA TYR A 310 -1.59 -17.51 37.04
C TYR A 310 -1.99 -17.36 38.51
N ARG A 311 -1.13 -17.79 39.45
CA ARG A 311 -1.38 -17.68 40.90
C ARG A 311 -1.00 -16.31 41.46
N SER A 312 -0.15 -15.54 40.76
CA SER A 312 0.34 -14.24 41.22
C SER A 312 -0.02 -13.05 40.30
N PRO A 313 -1.32 -12.73 40.06
CA PRO A 313 -1.70 -11.56 39.24
C PRO A 313 -1.16 -10.22 39.77
N GLU A 314 -1.02 -10.06 41.09
CA GLU A 314 -0.53 -8.82 41.71
C GLU A 314 0.94 -8.50 41.37
N GLU A 315 1.77 -9.53 41.22
CA GLU A 315 3.17 -9.34 40.80
C GLU A 315 3.25 -8.85 39.36
N MET A 316 2.35 -9.31 38.50
CA MET A 316 2.23 -8.84 37.12
C MET A 316 1.76 -7.39 37.07
N GLU A 317 0.87 -6.98 37.97
CA GLU A 317 0.38 -5.60 38.11
C GLU A 317 1.52 -4.63 38.46
N ARG A 318 2.41 -5.01 39.39
CA ARG A 318 3.57 -4.18 39.80
C ARG A 318 4.55 -3.89 38.65
N ARG A 319 4.62 -4.78 37.66
CA ARG A 319 5.49 -4.64 36.48
C ARG A 319 4.90 -3.73 35.40
N LYS A 320 3.63 -3.32 35.52
CA LYS A 320 3.02 -2.35 34.60
C LYS A 320 3.65 -0.97 34.74
N LEU A 321 3.67 -0.24 33.64
CA LEU A 321 4.04 1.17 33.61
C LEU A 321 3.02 2.02 34.36
N PHE A 322 1.73 1.68 34.25
CA PHE A 322 0.61 2.35 34.91
C PHE A 322 -0.20 1.35 35.78
N PRO A 323 0.28 1.03 37.00
CA PRO A 323 -0.45 0.14 37.91
C PRO A 323 -1.85 0.68 38.25
N GLY A 324 -2.84 -0.20 38.38
CA GLY A 324 -4.24 0.15 38.65
C GLY A 324 -5.03 0.59 37.41
N SER A 325 -4.37 0.74 36.26
CA SER A 325 -5.03 1.06 35.00
C SER A 325 -5.42 -0.19 34.22
N SER A 326 -6.35 -0.04 33.27
CA SER A 326 -6.64 -1.07 32.28
C SER A 326 -5.56 -1.20 31.20
N LEU A 327 -4.47 -0.44 31.27
CA LEU A 327 -3.39 -0.49 30.28
C LEU A 327 -2.34 -1.52 30.72
N GLU A 328 -1.89 -2.34 29.78
CA GLU A 328 -1.04 -3.49 30.02
C GLU A 328 0.44 -3.24 29.65
N PHE A 329 0.79 -1.99 29.32
CA PHE A 329 2.17 -1.57 29.06
C PHE A 329 3.09 -1.94 30.23
N GLN A 330 4.22 -2.59 29.93
CA GLN A 330 5.22 -2.97 30.91
C GLN A 330 6.27 -1.88 31.09
N LYS A 331 6.89 -1.82 32.27
CA LYS A 331 8.10 -1.01 32.46
C LYS A 331 9.23 -1.58 31.59
N PRO A 332 9.93 -0.75 30.81
CA PRO A 332 11.06 -1.22 30.00
C PRO A 332 12.17 -1.73 30.93
N ARG A 333 12.73 -2.89 30.59
CA ARG A 333 13.91 -3.44 31.28
C ARG A 333 15.19 -2.81 30.74
N ALA A 334 16.28 -2.94 31.49
CA ALA A 334 17.59 -2.47 31.04
C ALA A 334 17.98 -3.05 29.66
N VAL A 335 17.67 -4.33 29.42
CA VAL A 335 17.90 -4.98 28.12
C VAL A 335 17.10 -4.31 27.01
N ASP A 336 15.84 -3.95 27.27
CA ASP A 336 14.98 -3.30 26.29
C ASP A 336 15.53 -1.89 25.94
N ILE A 337 16.00 -1.14 26.95
CA ILE A 337 16.59 0.20 26.77
C ILE A 337 17.92 0.13 26.01
N ILE A 338 18.84 -0.77 26.43
CA ILE A 338 20.13 -0.96 25.77
C ILE A 338 19.90 -1.40 24.31
N GLY A 339 19.00 -2.35 24.09
CA GLY A 339 18.64 -2.81 22.76
C GLY A 339 18.11 -1.67 21.88
N PHE A 340 17.23 -0.81 22.41
CA PHE A 340 16.75 0.37 21.71
C PHE A 340 17.87 1.34 21.34
N ILE A 341 18.76 1.67 22.29
CA ILE A 341 19.90 2.58 22.05
C ILE A 341 20.83 2.04 20.96
N VAL A 342 21.18 0.74 21.04
CA VAL A 342 22.03 0.08 20.04
C VAL A 342 21.36 0.09 18.67
N CYS A 343 20.08 -0.27 18.59
CA CYS A 343 19.33 -0.26 17.34
C CYS A 343 19.27 1.15 16.74
N PHE A 344 18.96 2.16 17.56
CA PHE A 344 18.95 3.56 17.16
C PHE A 344 20.31 4.01 16.61
N ALA A 345 21.41 3.70 17.32
CA ALA A 345 22.76 4.01 16.87
C ALA A 345 23.11 3.34 15.52
N ILE A 346 22.72 2.07 15.33
CA ILE A 346 22.91 1.35 14.06
C ILE A 346 22.13 2.03 12.93
N CYS A 347 20.88 2.45 13.15
CA CYS A 347 20.11 3.17 12.14
C CYS A 347 20.82 4.45 11.68
N PHE A 348 21.31 5.26 12.62
CA PHE A 348 22.09 6.47 12.29
C PHE A 348 23.41 6.15 11.60
N ALA A 349 24.08 5.06 11.99
CA ALA A 349 25.30 4.62 11.31
C ALA A 349 25.02 4.21 9.85
N ILE A 350 23.91 3.50 9.58
CA ILE A 350 23.51 3.13 8.21
C ILE A 350 23.16 4.38 7.39
N ILE A 351 22.41 5.32 7.95
CA ILE A 351 22.08 6.58 7.27
C ILE A 351 23.35 7.38 6.98
N GLY A 352 24.25 7.49 7.96
CA GLY A 352 25.54 8.16 7.80
C GLY A 352 26.42 7.50 6.74
N LEU A 353 26.47 6.17 6.70
CA LEU A 353 27.17 5.42 5.66
C LEU A 353 26.56 5.66 4.28
N ALA A 354 25.22 5.65 4.16
CA ALA A 354 24.53 5.91 2.91
C ALA A 354 24.82 7.33 2.39
N MET A 355 24.83 8.33 3.28
CA MET A 355 25.23 9.69 2.94
C MET A 355 26.68 9.76 2.49
N LEU A 356 27.60 9.11 3.20
CA LEU A 356 29.03 9.08 2.87
C LEU A 356 29.28 8.43 1.51
N VAL A 357 28.62 7.30 1.21
CA VAL A 357 28.67 6.67 -0.11
C VAL A 357 28.09 7.60 -1.18
N GLY A 358 27.00 8.30 -0.88
CA GLY A 358 26.41 9.30 -1.78
C GLY A 358 27.38 10.43 -2.15
N THR A 359 28.23 10.86 -1.21
CA THR A 359 29.25 11.89 -1.49
C THR A 359 30.46 11.40 -2.29
N ILE A 360 30.71 10.08 -2.36
CA ILE A 360 31.81 9.52 -3.15
C ILE A 360 31.45 9.45 -4.65
N GLY A 361 30.15 9.48 -4.98
CA GLY A 361 29.64 9.43 -6.35
C GLY A 361 29.26 10.79 -6.96
N SER A 362 29.38 11.88 -6.21
CA SER A 362 29.29 13.28 -6.68
C SER A 362 30.68 13.83 -6.91
#